data_AF-A0A2D1VHW9-F1
#
_entry.id   AF-A0A2D1VHW9-F1
#
_cell.length_a   1.000
_cell.length_b   1.000
_cell.length_c   1.000
_cell.angle_alpha   90.00
_cell.angle_beta   90.00
_cell.angle_gamma   90.00
#
_symmetry.space_group_name_H-M   'P 1'
#
loop_
_entity.id
_entity.type
_entity.pdbx_description
1 polymer ?
#
loop_
_entity_poly.entity_id
_entity_poly.type
_entity_poly.pdbx_seq_one_letter_code
_entity_poly.pdbx_strand_id
1 'polypeptide(L)'
;NYCLLVAPGVRKEQVRRVMSHPMALAHCSHGLKKLGLDVVTREAVDDTAGAAEFVHSRGLRDTAAIASCRAAEIYGLDVVARNVQDEPWNVTRFLVLARQPYTD
;
A
#
# COMPACT_ATOMS: atom_id res chain seq x y z
N ASN A 1 5.21 -6.75 -3.18
CA ASN A 1 5.27 -5.50 -3.98
C ASN A 1 4.23 -4.51 -3.50
N TYR A 2 4.67 -3.29 -3.22
CA TYR A 2 3.81 -2.21 -2.75
C TYR A 2 3.21 -1.46 -3.94
N CYS A 3 1.94 -1.12 -3.82
CA CYS A 3 1.14 -0.36 -4.77
C CYS A 3 0.64 0.92 -4.06
N LEU A 4 0.57 2.04 -4.78
CA LEU A 4 -0.06 3.27 -4.30
C LEU A 4 -1.53 3.24 -4.71
N LEU A 5 -2.41 3.17 -3.71
CA LEU A 5 -3.85 2.97 -3.87
C LEU A 5 -4.61 4.25 -3.52
N VAL A 6 -5.68 4.54 -4.25
CA VAL A 6 -6.56 5.68 -4.00
C VAL A 6 -8.02 5.30 -4.20
N ALA A 7 -8.94 6.13 -3.69
CA ALA A 7 -10.37 5.97 -3.98
C ALA A 7 -10.62 6.06 -5.51
N PRO A 8 -11.65 5.37 -6.05
CA PRO A 8 -11.94 5.36 -7.48
C PRO A 8 -12.00 6.75 -8.13
N GLY A 9 -11.31 6.88 -9.26
CA GLY A 9 -11.22 8.09 -10.07
C GLY A 9 -10.37 9.23 -9.48
N VAL A 10 -9.68 9.00 -8.36
CA VAL A 10 -8.72 9.97 -7.81
C VAL A 10 -7.41 9.89 -8.58
N ARG A 11 -6.87 11.05 -8.96
CA ARG A 11 -5.54 11.14 -9.60
C ARG A 11 -4.46 11.46 -8.57
N LYS A 12 -3.20 11.08 -8.86
CA LYS A 12 -2.07 11.32 -7.94
C LYS A 12 -1.92 12.79 -7.53
N GLU A 13 -2.26 13.73 -8.41
CA GLU A 13 -2.11 15.17 -8.13
C GLU A 13 -3.07 15.67 -7.05
N GLN A 14 -4.10 14.88 -6.71
CA GLN A 14 -5.06 15.19 -5.64
C GLN A 14 -4.59 14.67 -4.28
N VAL A 15 -3.58 13.80 -4.25
CA VAL A 15 -3.07 13.19 -3.02
C VAL A 15 -2.25 14.21 -2.23
N ARG A 16 -2.67 14.41 -0.98
CA ARG A 16 -2.01 15.27 0.02
C ARG A 16 -1.46 14.48 1.20
N ARG A 17 -1.91 13.23 1.35
CA ARG A 17 -1.55 12.34 2.45
C ARG A 17 -1.32 10.92 1.93
N VAL A 18 -0.33 10.25 2.48
CA VAL A 18 -0.06 8.82 2.24
C VAL A 18 -0.06 8.08 3.57
N MET A 19 -0.87 7.02 3.67
CA MET A 19 -1.04 6.20 4.87
C MET A 19 -0.54 4.78 4.65
N SER A 20 0.15 4.19 5.62
CA SER A 20 0.53 2.78 5.64
C SER A 20 1.24 2.40 6.94
N HIS A 21 1.55 1.12 7.13
CA HIS A 21 2.51 0.65 8.13
C HIS A 21 3.86 1.43 8.04
N PRO A 22 4.48 1.83 9.17
CA PRO A 22 5.75 2.56 9.20
C PRO A 22 6.84 1.96 8.32
N MET A 23 7.00 0.64 8.35
CA MET A 23 8.02 -0.04 7.55
C MET A 23 7.77 0.09 6.03
N ALA A 24 6.51 0.05 5.61
CA ALA A 24 6.13 0.20 4.21
C ALA A 24 6.32 1.66 3.74
N LEU A 25 6.02 2.65 4.59
CA LEU A 25 6.33 4.06 4.31
C LEU A 25 7.84 4.28 4.14
N ALA A 26 8.65 3.68 5.02
CA ALA A 26 10.10 3.75 4.92
C ALA A 26 10.62 3.09 3.63
N HIS A 27 10.10 1.92 3.28
CA HIS A 27 10.49 1.19 2.06
C HIS A 27 10.07 1.87 0.76
N CYS A 28 9.20 2.88 0.78
CA CYS A 28 8.68 3.54 -0.44
C CYS A 28 9.08 5.01 -0.54
N SER A 29 10.02 5.49 0.29
CA SER A 29 10.33 6.92 0.40
C SER A 29 10.84 7.51 -0.92
N HIS A 30 11.73 6.81 -1.63
CA HIS A 30 12.23 7.26 -2.94
C HIS A 30 11.18 7.06 -4.04
N GLY A 31 10.41 5.97 -3.99
CA GLY A 31 9.30 5.74 -4.92
C GLY A 31 8.27 6.87 -4.88
N LEU A 32 7.86 7.31 -3.69
CA LEU A 32 6.97 8.46 -3.51
C LEU A 32 7.57 9.75 -4.08
N LYS A 33 8.87 9.98 -3.85
CA LYS A 33 9.57 11.14 -4.43
C LYS A 33 9.56 11.13 -5.96
N LYS A 34 9.81 9.97 -6.59
CA LYS A 34 9.75 9.81 -8.06
C LYS A 34 8.35 10.08 -8.63
N LEU A 35 7.31 9.86 -7.82
CA LEU A 35 5.92 10.13 -8.20
C LEU A 35 5.52 11.61 -8.02
N GLY A 36 6.40 12.45 -7.46
CA GLY A 36 6.10 13.85 -7.11
C GLY A 36 5.34 14.00 -5.80
N LEU A 37 5.43 13.01 -4.91
CA LEU A 37 4.74 12.96 -3.62
C LEU A 37 5.74 13.06 -2.45
N ASP A 38 6.79 13.87 -2.59
CA ASP A 38 7.81 14.08 -1.56
C ASP A 38 7.34 15.00 -0.43
N VAL A 39 6.43 15.94 -0.74
CA VAL A 39 5.90 16.92 0.22
C VAL A 39 4.58 16.52 0.89
N VAL A 40 4.03 15.35 0.54
CA VAL A 40 2.76 14.88 1.13
C VAL A 40 2.95 14.42 2.57
N THR A 41 1.92 14.60 3.40
CA THR A 41 1.94 14.10 4.78
C THR A 41 2.01 12.58 4.79
N ARG A 42 2.95 12.02 5.55
CA ARG A 42 3.07 10.57 5.76
C ARG A 42 2.48 10.23 7.12
N GLU A 43 1.43 9.40 7.13
CA GLU A 43 0.73 9.02 8.35
C GLU A 43 0.88 7.52 8.58
N ALA A 44 1.50 7.18 9.70
CA ALA A 44 1.72 5.79 10.10
C ALA A 44 0.44 5.20 10.71
N VAL A 45 0.10 3.99 10.28
CA VAL A 45 -0.99 3.18 10.83
C VAL A 45 -0.53 1.75 11.10
N ASP A 46 -1.39 0.93 11.72
CA ASP A 46 -1.00 -0.38 12.25
C ASP A 46 -0.65 -1.43 11.18
N ASP A 47 -1.25 -1.37 9.99
CA ASP A 47 -0.93 -2.30 8.92
C ASP A 47 -1.27 -1.75 7.52
N THR A 48 -0.77 -2.43 6.48
CA THR A 48 -0.93 -1.99 5.08
C THR A 48 -2.33 -2.22 4.51
N ALA A 49 -3.01 -3.31 4.91
CA ALA A 49 -4.35 -3.63 4.42
C ALA A 49 -5.40 -2.74 5.11
N GLY A 50 -5.26 -2.53 6.41
CA GLY A 50 -6.07 -1.58 7.19
C GLY A 50 -5.96 -0.15 6.68
N ALA A 51 -4.78 0.27 6.18
CA ALA A 51 -4.64 1.57 5.52
C ALA A 51 -5.52 1.69 4.26
N ALA A 52 -5.55 0.64 3.43
CA ALA A 52 -6.39 0.59 2.24
C ALA A 52 -7.89 0.57 2.60
N GLU A 53 -8.27 -0.26 3.57
CA GLU A 53 -9.64 -0.29 4.11
C GLU A 53 -10.09 1.07 4.63
N PHE A 54 -9.19 1.79 5.32
CA PHE A 54 -9.51 3.11 5.87
C PHE A 54 -9.77 4.13 4.76
N VAL A 55 -8.93 4.15 3.71
CA VAL A 55 -9.16 5.02 2.54
C VAL A 55 -10.50 4.71 1.87
N HIS A 56 -10.83 3.43 1.70
CA HIS A 56 -12.10 2.98 1.13
C HIS A 56 -13.31 3.38 2.01
N SER A 57 -13.33 2.93 3.26
CA SER A 57 -14.46 3.08 4.19
C SER A 57 -14.80 4.53 4.50
N ARG A 58 -13.80 5.42 4.46
CA ARG A 58 -13.98 6.86 4.68
C ARG A 58 -14.13 7.64 3.37
N GLY A 59 -13.99 7.01 2.22
CA GLY A 59 -14.08 7.66 0.91
C GLY A 59 -13.05 8.78 0.74
N LEU A 60 -11.85 8.64 1.30
CA LEU A 60 -10.85 9.71 1.31
C LEU A 60 -10.33 9.97 -0.10
N ARG A 61 -10.58 11.17 -0.61
CA ARG A 61 -10.21 11.55 -1.99
C ARG A 61 -8.84 12.22 -2.10
N ASP A 62 -8.30 12.69 -0.98
CA ASP A 62 -6.99 13.36 -0.89
C ASP A 62 -5.92 12.47 -0.25
N THR A 63 -6.26 11.22 0.04
CA THR A 63 -5.42 10.29 0.78
C THR A 63 -5.17 9.05 -0.05
N ALA A 64 -3.91 8.64 -0.14
CA ALA A 64 -3.50 7.38 -0.73
C ALA A 64 -3.06 6.38 0.34
N ALA A 65 -3.20 5.10 0.06
CA ALA A 65 -2.63 4.02 0.87
C ALA A 65 -1.46 3.36 0.15
N ILE A 66 -0.41 3.00 0.88
CA ILE A 66 0.59 2.04 0.38
C ILE A 66 0.19 0.66 0.86
N ALA A 67 -0.17 -0.22 -0.07
CA ALA A 67 -0.60 -1.58 0.26
C ALA A 67 -0.31 -2.57 -0.87
N SER A 68 -0.74 -3.82 -0.69
CA SER A 68 -0.68 -4.80 -1.76
C SER A 68 -1.72 -4.49 -2.85
N CYS A 69 -1.43 -4.86 -4.09
CA CYS A 69 -2.43 -4.79 -5.15
C CYS A 69 -3.65 -5.70 -4.87
N ARG A 70 -3.51 -6.73 -4.02
CA ARG A 70 -4.62 -7.55 -3.54
C ARG A 70 -5.59 -6.76 -2.65
N ALA A 71 -5.09 -5.85 -1.82
CA ALA A 71 -5.95 -4.97 -1.02
C ALA A 71 -6.78 -4.03 -1.92
N ALA A 72 -6.21 -3.57 -3.03
CA ALA A 72 -6.94 -2.78 -4.02
C ALA A 72 -8.15 -3.53 -4.59
N GLU A 73 -7.97 -4.81 -4.94
CA GLU A 73 -9.05 -5.68 -5.44
C GLU A 73 -10.14 -5.89 -4.38
N ILE A 74 -9.74 -6.17 -3.13
CA ILE A 74 -10.68 -6.44 -2.02
C ILE A 74 -11.54 -5.21 -1.70
N TYR A 75 -10.92 -4.03 -1.66
CA TYR A 75 -11.59 -2.79 -1.25
C TYR A 75 -12.03 -1.91 -2.43
N GLY A 76 -11.91 -2.38 -3.68
CA GLY A 76 -12.31 -1.62 -4.86
C GLY A 76 -11.61 -0.27 -5.00
N LEU A 77 -10.29 -0.24 -4.77
CA LEU A 77 -9.46 0.96 -4.91
C LEU A 77 -8.72 0.97 -6.25
N ASP A 78 -8.42 2.16 -6.76
CA ASP A 78 -7.61 2.33 -7.96
C ASP A 78 -6.12 2.26 -7.64
N VAL A 79 -5.38 1.55 -8.50
CA VAL A 79 -3.91 1.47 -8.41
C VAL A 79 -3.30 2.57 -9.27
N VAL A 80 -2.71 3.57 -8.62
CA VAL A 80 -2.09 4.72 -9.30
C VAL A 80 -0.64 4.44 -9.69
N ALA A 81 0.05 3.65 -8.87
CA ALA A 81 1.42 3.21 -9.15
C ALA A 81 1.65 1.81 -8.59
N ARG A 82 2.42 1.00 -9.32
CA ARG A 82 2.87 -0.33 -8.89
C ARG A 82 4.37 -0.31 -8.60
N ASN A 83 4.81 -1.23 -7.75
CA ASN A 83 6.22 -1.40 -7.39
C ASN A 83 6.83 -0.11 -6.83
N VAL A 84 6.12 0.52 -5.88
CA VAL A 84 6.51 1.82 -5.29
C VAL A 84 7.64 1.67 -4.27
N GLN A 85 7.98 0.44 -3.88
CA GLN A 85 9.14 0.18 -3.04
C GLN A 85 10.46 0.62 -3.69
N ASP A 86 11.38 1.06 -2.86
CA ASP A 86 12.71 1.54 -3.23
C ASP A 86 13.58 0.37 -3.72
N GLU A 87 13.51 -0.77 -3.03
CA GLU A 87 14.22 -2.00 -3.40
C GLU A 87 13.30 -2.97 -4.15
N PRO A 88 13.65 -3.36 -5.39
CA PRO A 88 12.79 -4.23 -6.21
C PRO A 88 12.69 -5.66 -5.67
N TRP A 89 13.68 -6.09 -4.87
CA TRP A 89 13.77 -7.45 -4.34
C TRP A 89 13.23 -7.52 -2.91
N ASN A 90 11.92 -7.37 -2.75
CA ASN A 90 11.25 -7.61 -1.47
C ASN A 90 10.53 -8.96 -1.50
N VAL A 91 11.18 -10.00 -0.96
CA VAL A 91 10.67 -11.37 -0.91
C VAL A 91 10.37 -11.76 0.53
N THR A 92 9.17 -12.29 0.76
CA THR A 92 8.78 -12.85 2.06
C THR A 92 8.74 -14.37 1.94
N ARG A 93 9.53 -15.05 2.77
CA ARG A 93 9.49 -16.50 2.89
C ARG A 93 8.43 -16.89 3.92
N PHE A 94 7.47 -17.71 3.50
CA PHE A 94 6.42 -18.24 4.37
C PHE A 94 6.73 -19.68 4.77
N LEU A 95 6.33 -20.06 5.99
CA LEU A 95 6.30 -21.45 6.43
C LEU A 95 4.84 -21.87 6.58
N VAL A 96 4.43 -22.93 5.90
CA VAL A 96 3.10 -23.53 6.06
C VAL A 96 3.21 -24.64 7.08
N LEU A 97 2.44 -24.55 8.16
CA LEU A 97 2.48 -25.51 9.26
C LEU A 97 1.16 -26.28 9.29
N ALA A 98 1.25 -27.60 9.45
CA ALA A 98 0.11 -28.49 9.62
C ALA A 98 0.32 -29.36 10.85
N ARG A 99 -0.77 -29.66 11.57
CA ARG A 99 -0.73 -30.56 12.74
C ARG A 99 -0.43 -32.00 12.32
N GLN A 100 -0.98 -32.43 11.19
CA GLN A 100 -0.72 -33.74 10.62
C GLN A 100 0.39 -33.64 9.56
N PRO A 101 1.20 -34.70 9.38
CA PRO A 101 2.18 -34.73 8.31
C PRO A 101 1.48 -34.57 6.96
N TYR A 102 2.06 -33.73 6.09
CA TYR A 102 1.65 -33.70 4.70
C TYR A 102 1.94 -35.08 4.09
N THR A 103 0.91 -35.74 3.58
CA THR A 103 1.01 -37.01 2.85
C THR A 103 0.58 -36.72 1.42
N ASP A 104 1.39 -37.15 0.44
CA ASP A 104 1.15 -36.96 -1.00
C ASP A 104 -0.13 -37.65 -1.49
#